data_AF-K1STZ5-F1
#
_entry.id   AF-K1STZ5-F1
#
_cell.length_a   1.000
_cell.length_b   1.000
_cell.length_c   1.000
_cell.angle_alpha   90.00
_cell.angle_beta   90.00
_cell.angle_gamma   90.00
#
_symmetry.space_group_name_H-M   'P 1'
#
loop_
_entity.id
_entity.type
_entity.pdbx_description
1 polymer ?
#
loop_
_entity_poly.entity_id
_entity_poly.type
_entity_poly.pdbx_seq_one_letter_code
_entity_poly.pdbx_strand_id
1 'polypeptide(L)'
;ACGEITNVPDSFSGEAEITPRLEILHTDREAYLRRFAVIRRGLLRGDSFLTNLTERTPIRTNLTLEEIFRRSRARYKLLLPGRLVCFSPECFVRITDGVIRSYPMKGTIDAALPDAEARLLEDYKERCEHYTIVDLIRNDLNRIADRVRVERFRYVEKIATLRGEILQTSSEIAGDLRSGWRQELGDLLFSLLPAGSISGAPKPATLRLIRDAEGSPRGYYTGVFG
;
A
#
# COMPACT_ATOMS: atom_id res chain seq x y z
N ALA A 1 6.21 -2.68 -20.70
CA ALA A 1 7.03 -1.69 -19.98
C ALA A 1 6.18 -0.44 -19.73
N CYS A 2 5.56 -0.31 -18.56
CA CYS A 2 4.93 0.94 -18.13
C CYS A 2 6.01 1.78 -17.46
N GLY A 3 6.26 2.99 -17.94
CA GLY A 3 7.27 3.90 -17.40
C GLY A 3 7.03 4.27 -15.94
N GLU A 4 8.02 4.91 -15.32
CA GLU A 4 7.88 5.49 -13.98
C GLU A 4 6.76 6.55 -14.01
N ILE A 5 5.82 6.47 -13.07
CA ILE A 5 4.79 7.48 -12.86
C ILE A 5 5.32 8.42 -11.77
N THR A 6 5.66 9.63 -12.19
CA THR A 6 6.37 10.63 -11.40
C THR A 6 5.83 12.04 -11.69
N ASN A 7 5.83 12.91 -10.68
CA ASN A 7 5.47 14.32 -10.81
C ASN A 7 6.66 15.24 -11.16
N VAL A 8 7.85 14.67 -11.34
CA VAL A 8 9.09 15.39 -11.67
C VAL A 8 9.67 14.82 -12.98
N PRO A 9 9.99 15.66 -13.98
CA PRO A 9 10.62 15.22 -15.24
C PRO A 9 12.04 14.65 -15.03
N ASP A 10 12.48 13.78 -15.92
CA ASP A 10 13.81 13.11 -15.88
C ASP A 10 15.01 14.04 -16.17
N SER A 11 14.81 15.34 -16.34
CA SER A 11 15.88 16.25 -16.73
C SER A 11 16.68 16.75 -15.52
N PHE A 12 17.87 16.19 -15.26
CA PHE A 12 19.00 16.99 -14.76
C PHE A 12 20.36 16.28 -14.91
N SER A 13 21.39 17.09 -15.17
CA SER A 13 22.81 16.70 -15.28
C SER A 13 23.61 17.19 -14.06
N GLY A 14 24.56 16.37 -13.60
CA GLY A 14 25.52 16.73 -12.56
C GLY A 14 25.08 16.37 -11.14
N GLU A 15 25.12 15.08 -10.79
CA GLU A 15 25.17 14.70 -9.38
C GLU A 15 26.63 14.79 -8.90
N ALA A 16 26.87 15.51 -7.81
CA ALA A 16 28.09 15.29 -7.04
C ALA A 16 28.09 13.84 -6.52
N GLU A 17 29.25 13.19 -6.53
CA GLU A 17 29.46 11.85 -5.98
C GLU A 17 29.28 11.87 -4.45
N ILE A 18 28.03 11.89 -4.00
CA ILE A 18 27.66 11.81 -2.59
C ILE A 18 27.40 10.34 -2.28
N THR A 19 28.23 9.75 -1.42
CA THR A 19 27.94 8.43 -0.84
C THR A 19 26.75 8.55 0.11
N PRO A 20 25.62 7.86 -0.14
CA PRO A 20 24.45 7.90 0.73
C PRO A 20 24.77 7.35 2.12
N ARG A 21 24.36 8.08 3.16
CA ARG A 21 24.34 7.61 4.55
C ARG A 21 22.92 7.64 5.07
N LEU A 22 22.46 6.49 5.59
CA LEU A 22 21.15 6.32 6.19
C LEU A 22 21.34 5.68 7.57
N GLU A 23 21.11 6.45 8.62
CA GLU A 23 21.11 5.97 10.00
C GLU A 23 19.65 5.85 10.45
N ILE A 24 19.21 4.62 10.70
CA ILE A 24 17.87 4.33 11.21
C ILE A 24 17.91 4.50 12.73
N LEU A 25 17.13 5.45 13.25
CA LEU A 25 17.01 5.63 14.69
C LEU A 25 15.98 4.64 15.21
N HIS A 26 16.48 3.51 15.72
CA HIS A 26 15.65 2.42 16.21
C HIS A 26 14.66 2.87 17.28
N THR A 27 13.45 2.34 17.19
CA THR A 27 12.38 2.54 18.16
C THR A 27 12.48 1.51 19.29
N ASP A 28 11.93 1.86 20.46
CA ASP A 28 11.91 0.96 21.63
C ASP A 28 10.99 -0.24 21.36
N ARG A 29 11.58 -1.44 21.36
CA ARG A 29 10.85 -2.70 21.18
C ARG A 29 9.76 -2.88 22.24
N GLU A 30 10.01 -2.50 23.48
CA GLU A 30 9.00 -2.62 24.53
C GLU A 30 7.82 -1.67 24.30
N ALA A 31 8.09 -0.46 23.83
CA ALA A 31 7.05 0.47 23.39
C ALA A 31 6.20 -0.14 22.28
N TYR A 32 6.82 -0.72 21.25
CA TYR A 32 6.08 -1.40 20.18
C TYR A 32 5.21 -2.54 20.74
N LEU A 33 5.74 -3.38 21.63
CA LEU A 33 4.98 -4.49 22.23
C LEU A 33 3.79 -4.00 23.07
N ARG A 34 3.91 -2.86 23.76
CA ARG A 34 2.78 -2.24 24.47
C ARG A 34 1.67 -1.83 23.49
N ARG A 35 2.02 -1.22 22.35
CA ARG A 35 1.05 -0.86 21.28
C ARG A 35 0.43 -2.10 20.64
N PHE A 36 1.24 -3.12 20.35
CA PHE A 36 0.78 -4.40 19.82
C PHE A 36 -0.23 -5.08 20.75
N ALA A 37 0.00 -5.03 22.07
CA ALA A 37 -0.93 -5.59 23.05
C ALA A 37 -2.31 -4.90 23.02
N VAL A 38 -2.39 -3.60 22.71
CA VAL A 38 -3.66 -2.90 22.52
C VAL A 38 -4.42 -3.50 21.34
N ILE A 39 -3.77 -3.63 20.18
CA ILE A 39 -4.38 -4.21 18.98
C ILE A 39 -4.79 -5.66 19.22
N ARG A 40 -3.91 -6.48 19.80
CA ARG A 40 -4.20 -7.88 20.10
C ARG A 40 -5.41 -8.06 21.02
N ARG A 41 -5.56 -7.20 22.03
CA ARG A 41 -6.77 -7.21 22.89
C ARG A 41 -8.03 -6.88 22.09
N GLY A 42 -7.96 -5.90 21.18
CA GLY A 42 -9.08 -5.56 20.29
C GLY A 42 -9.48 -6.72 19.39
N LEU A 43 -8.51 -7.41 18.78
CA LEU A 43 -8.75 -8.61 17.97
C LEU A 43 -9.43 -9.71 18.79
N LEU A 44 -8.94 -9.99 20.00
CA LEU A 44 -9.48 -11.04 20.87
C LEU A 44 -10.90 -10.72 21.38
N ARG A 45 -11.26 -9.44 21.50
CA ARG A 45 -12.64 -9.01 21.82
C ARG A 45 -13.59 -9.07 20.61
N GLY A 46 -13.06 -9.24 19.40
CA GLY A 46 -13.83 -9.15 18.16
C GLY A 46 -14.08 -7.73 17.66
N ASP A 47 -13.36 -6.73 18.18
CA ASP A 47 -13.48 -5.33 17.72
C ASP A 47 -13.01 -5.16 16.27
N SER A 48 -12.08 -6.02 15.84
CA SER A 48 -11.46 -6.01 14.53
C SER A 48 -11.03 -7.44 14.18
N PHE A 49 -11.09 -7.82 12.91
CA PHE A 49 -10.61 -9.12 12.41
C PHE A 49 -9.21 -9.02 11.81
N LEU A 50 -8.88 -7.86 11.26
CA LEU A 50 -7.57 -7.52 10.71
C LEU A 50 -7.23 -6.09 11.11
N THR A 51 -5.98 -5.83 11.49
CA THR A 51 -5.50 -4.48 11.81
C THR A 51 -4.05 -4.33 11.44
N ASN A 52 -3.69 -3.23 10.79
CA ASN A 52 -2.32 -2.87 10.49
C ASN A 52 -1.80 -1.87 11.55
N LEU A 53 -0.91 -2.33 12.43
CA LEU A 53 -0.21 -1.50 13.41
C LEU A 53 1.09 -0.97 12.83
N THR A 54 1.28 0.34 12.84
CA THR A 54 2.43 0.99 12.23
C THR A 54 3.22 1.82 13.23
N GLU A 55 4.49 2.03 12.93
CA GLU A 55 5.38 2.85 13.73
C GLU A 55 6.20 3.80 12.85
N ARG A 56 6.36 5.04 13.32
CA ARG A 56 7.21 6.03 12.67
C ARG A 56 8.64 5.88 13.18
N THR A 57 9.55 5.53 12.27
CA THR A 57 10.98 5.41 12.56
C THR A 57 11.73 6.61 12.00
N PRO A 58 12.37 7.45 12.84
CA PRO A 58 13.20 8.54 12.36
C PRO A 58 14.45 8.01 11.64
N ILE A 59 14.85 8.68 10.57
CA ILE A 59 16.06 8.38 9.81
C ILE A 59 16.90 9.65 9.72
N ARG A 60 18.21 9.55 10.00
CA ARG A 60 19.17 10.61 9.69
C ARG A 60 19.87 10.29 8.38
N THR A 61 20.08 11.31 7.57
CA THR A 61 20.74 11.16 6.28
C THR A 61 21.47 12.43 5.87
N ASN A 62 22.49 12.27 5.03
CA ASN A 62 23.18 13.37 4.35
C ASN A 62 22.52 13.76 3.02
N LEU A 63 21.38 13.17 2.68
CA LEU A 63 20.64 13.45 1.45
C LEU A 63 19.45 14.37 1.70
N THR A 64 19.19 15.25 0.76
CA THR A 64 17.92 15.96 0.61
C THR A 64 16.82 15.03 0.09
N LEU A 65 15.55 15.45 0.18
CA LEU A 65 14.43 14.66 -0.34
C LEU A 65 14.49 14.50 -1.87
N GLU A 66 14.94 15.56 -2.55
CA GLU A 66 15.20 15.62 -3.99
C GLU A 66 16.27 14.60 -4.39
N GLU A 67 17.34 14.50 -3.61
CA GLU A 67 18.44 13.56 -3.84
C GLU A 67 18.01 12.11 -3.62
N ILE A 68 17.20 11.84 -2.60
CA ILE A 68 16.59 10.52 -2.36
C ILE A 68 15.69 10.16 -3.54
N PHE A 69 14.86 11.09 -3.99
CA PHE A 69 13.93 10.87 -5.10
C PHE A 69 14.65 10.52 -6.41
N ARG A 70 15.73 11.24 -6.74
CA ARG A 70 16.52 11.03 -7.97
C ARG A 70 17.28 9.71 -7.96
N ARG A 71 17.85 9.32 -6.82
CA ARG A 71 18.61 8.06 -6.67
C ARG A 71 17.71 6.82 -6.60
N SER A 72 16.42 6.99 -6.35
CA SER A 72 15.48 5.89 -6.18
C SER A 72 14.78 5.52 -7.49
N ARG A 73 14.65 4.22 -7.74
CA ARG A 73 13.87 3.66 -8.85
C ARG A 73 12.60 3.01 -8.30
N ALA A 74 11.44 3.48 -8.75
CA ALA A 74 10.15 2.96 -8.32
C ALA A 74 9.08 3.21 -9.40
N ARG A 75 8.12 2.31 -9.49
CA ARG A 75 7.01 2.41 -10.45
C ARG A 75 6.16 3.66 -10.21
N TYR A 76 5.84 3.95 -8.94
CA TYR A 76 5.12 5.15 -8.54
C TYR A 76 6.00 5.90 -7.54
N LYS A 77 6.39 7.13 -7.87
CA LYS A 77 7.16 7.98 -6.97
C LYS A 77 6.65 9.41 -6.96
N LEU A 78 6.65 10.03 -5.79
CA LEU A 78 6.20 11.41 -5.57
C LEU A 78 7.27 12.19 -4.80
N LEU A 79 7.55 13.40 -5.28
CA LEU A 79 8.30 14.41 -4.54
C LEU A 79 7.43 15.64 -4.29
N LEU A 80 7.24 15.96 -3.01
CA LEU A 80 6.77 17.27 -2.55
C LEU A 80 7.98 18.01 -1.96
N PRO A 81 8.58 18.97 -2.68
CA PRO A 81 9.83 19.61 -2.27
C PRO A 81 9.79 20.13 -0.84
N GLY A 82 10.84 19.80 -0.07
CA GLY A 82 10.96 20.14 1.36
C GLY A 82 9.90 19.50 2.30
N ARG A 83 9.03 18.60 1.81
CA ARG A 83 7.93 18.02 2.60
C ARG A 83 7.90 16.50 2.62
N LEU A 84 7.97 15.85 1.45
CA LEU A 84 7.81 14.39 1.35
C LEU A 84 8.52 13.85 0.10
N VAL A 85 9.17 12.70 0.26
CA VAL A 85 9.48 11.78 -0.84
C VAL A 85 8.79 10.46 -0.56
N CYS A 86 8.12 9.88 -1.55
CA CYS A 86 7.37 8.64 -1.40
C CYS A 86 7.56 7.73 -2.62
N PHE A 87 7.60 6.43 -2.37
CA PHE A 87 7.67 5.37 -3.37
C PHE A 87 6.55 4.37 -3.05
N SER A 88 5.55 4.24 -3.94
CA SER A 88 4.48 3.26 -3.75
C SER A 88 4.75 2.01 -4.60
N PRO A 89 4.65 0.80 -4.02
CA PRO A 89 4.68 -0.44 -4.79
C PRO A 89 3.31 -0.74 -5.45
N GLU A 90 2.23 -0.14 -4.94
CA GLU A 90 0.85 -0.53 -5.24
C GLU A 90 0.03 0.64 -5.77
N CYS A 91 -0.84 0.36 -6.74
CA CYS A 91 -1.83 1.29 -7.25
C CYS A 91 -3.11 1.12 -6.41
N PHE A 92 -3.56 2.20 -5.76
CA PHE A 92 -4.79 2.16 -4.99
C PHE A 92 -6.02 1.94 -5.90
N VAL A 93 -6.23 2.84 -6.85
CA VAL A 93 -7.28 2.69 -7.87
C VAL A 93 -6.80 3.23 -9.21
N ARG A 94 -7.31 2.64 -10.30
CA ARG A 94 -7.14 3.12 -11.67
C ARG A 94 -8.50 3.26 -12.32
N ILE A 95 -8.80 4.43 -12.89
CA ILE A 95 -10.04 4.68 -13.62
C ILE A 95 -9.72 4.80 -15.10
N THR A 96 -10.38 4.00 -15.93
CA THR A 96 -10.24 4.05 -17.40
C THR A 96 -11.61 3.79 -18.01
N ASP A 97 -12.06 4.69 -18.88
CA ASP A 97 -13.35 4.62 -19.58
C ASP A 97 -14.55 4.37 -18.65
N GLY A 98 -14.56 5.01 -17.48
CA GLY A 98 -15.62 4.87 -16.48
C GLY A 98 -15.57 3.59 -15.67
N VAL A 99 -14.54 2.76 -15.83
CA VAL A 99 -14.32 1.55 -15.03
C VAL A 99 -13.22 1.81 -14.00
N ILE A 100 -13.56 1.73 -12.72
CA ILE A 100 -12.61 1.79 -11.62
C ILE A 100 -12.06 0.38 -11.33
N ARG A 101 -10.74 0.28 -11.14
CA ARG A 101 -10.04 -0.97 -10.85
C ARG A 101 -9.13 -0.82 -9.65
N SER A 102 -9.02 -1.85 -8.84
CA SER A 102 -8.05 -1.98 -7.75
C SER A 102 -7.31 -3.31 -7.88
N TYR A 103 -6.04 -3.32 -7.46
CA TYR A 103 -5.15 -4.47 -7.62
C TYR A 103 -4.55 -4.96 -6.29
N PRO A 104 -5.37 -5.39 -5.32
CA PRO A 104 -4.85 -5.84 -4.03
C PRO A 104 -3.83 -6.96 -4.18
N MET A 105 -2.68 -6.77 -3.53
CA MET A 105 -1.58 -7.74 -3.51
C MET A 105 -1.43 -8.40 -2.13
N LYS A 106 -1.09 -9.70 -2.11
CA LYS A 106 -0.70 -10.42 -0.89
C LYS A 106 0.17 -11.61 -1.23
N GLY A 107 1.16 -11.89 -0.39
CA GLY A 107 2.12 -12.97 -0.61
C GLY A 107 3.18 -12.61 -1.65
N THR A 108 4.43 -12.79 -1.28
CA THR A 108 5.59 -12.63 -2.17
C THR A 108 6.60 -13.73 -1.88
N ILE A 109 7.23 -14.28 -2.91
CA ILE A 109 8.29 -15.28 -2.79
C ILE A 109 9.40 -14.96 -3.79
N ASP A 110 10.64 -15.30 -3.45
CA ASP A 110 11.77 -15.20 -4.39
C ASP A 110 11.50 -16.13 -5.60
N ALA A 111 11.56 -15.56 -6.81
CA ALA A 111 11.27 -16.30 -8.04
C ALA A 111 12.37 -17.32 -8.40
N ALA A 112 13.56 -17.22 -7.80
CA ALA A 112 14.65 -18.16 -8.01
C ALA A 112 14.46 -19.49 -7.25
N LEU A 113 13.49 -19.57 -6.34
CA LEU A 113 13.22 -20.79 -5.60
C LEU A 113 12.57 -21.87 -6.48
N PRO A 114 12.95 -23.15 -6.33
CA PRO A 114 12.25 -24.25 -6.99
C PRO A 114 10.76 -24.27 -6.61
N ASP A 115 9.89 -24.45 -7.61
CA ASP A 115 8.44 -24.50 -7.47
C ASP A 115 7.85 -23.28 -6.73
N ALA A 116 8.50 -22.10 -6.86
CA ALA A 116 8.11 -20.88 -6.15
C ALA A 116 6.62 -20.54 -6.35
N GLU A 117 6.10 -20.69 -7.57
CA GLU A 117 4.69 -20.41 -7.89
C GLU A 117 3.73 -21.35 -7.14
N ALA A 118 3.99 -22.66 -7.17
CA ALA A 118 3.18 -23.64 -6.45
C ALA A 118 3.19 -23.37 -4.94
N ARG A 119 4.38 -23.13 -4.37
CA ARG A 119 4.55 -22.79 -2.94
C ARG A 119 3.76 -21.55 -2.54
N LEU A 120 3.77 -20.52 -3.38
CA LEU A 120 3.04 -19.28 -3.14
C LEU A 120 1.51 -19.49 -3.17
N LEU A 121 1.03 -20.37 -4.05
CA LEU A 121 -0.41 -20.62 -4.22
C LEU A 121 -0.97 -21.62 -3.19
N GLU A 122 -0.17 -22.57 -2.73
CA GLU A 122 -0.59 -23.64 -1.82
C GLU A 122 -0.73 -23.22 -0.35
N ASP A 123 -0.15 -22.08 0.05
CA ASP A 123 -0.28 -21.58 1.42
C ASP A 123 -1.75 -21.22 1.75
N TYR A 124 -2.35 -22.02 2.63
CA TYR A 124 -3.73 -21.86 3.08
C TYR A 124 -3.96 -20.55 3.83
N LYS A 125 -3.00 -20.13 4.66
CA LYS A 125 -3.12 -18.92 5.48
C LYS A 125 -3.07 -17.69 4.59
N GLU A 126 -2.08 -17.62 3.69
CA GLU A 126 -1.97 -16.52 2.73
C GLU A 126 -3.22 -16.44 1.84
N ARG A 127 -3.78 -17.59 1.44
CA ARG A 127 -5.04 -17.63 0.70
C ARG A 127 -6.19 -16.98 1.48
N CYS A 128 -6.36 -17.34 2.75
CA CYS A 128 -7.42 -16.76 3.61
C CYS A 128 -7.25 -15.25 3.82
N GLU A 129 -6.01 -14.79 4.04
CA GLU A 129 -5.72 -13.36 4.14
C GLU A 129 -6.03 -12.63 2.82
N HIS A 130 -5.69 -13.23 1.68
CA HIS A 130 -5.97 -12.68 0.36
C HIS A 130 -7.48 -12.55 0.10
N TYR A 131 -8.28 -13.59 0.44
CA TYR A 131 -9.75 -13.51 0.38
C TYR A 131 -10.30 -12.34 1.19
N THR A 132 -9.78 -12.14 2.40
CA THR A 132 -10.20 -11.05 3.28
C THR A 132 -9.91 -9.69 2.63
N ILE A 133 -8.72 -9.49 2.08
CA ILE A 133 -8.34 -8.23 1.42
C ILE A 133 -9.22 -7.98 0.19
N VAL A 134 -9.44 -9.01 -0.65
CA VAL A 134 -10.30 -8.89 -1.83
C VAL A 134 -11.72 -8.47 -1.44
N ASP A 135 -12.28 -9.06 -0.39
CA ASP A 135 -13.62 -8.69 0.07
C ASP A 135 -13.67 -7.25 0.60
N LEU A 136 -12.66 -6.81 1.35
CA LEU A 136 -12.57 -5.43 1.84
C LEU A 136 -12.55 -4.41 0.71
N ILE A 137 -11.73 -4.65 -0.32
CA ILE A 137 -11.64 -3.75 -1.47
C ILE A 137 -12.94 -3.80 -2.29
N ARG A 138 -13.54 -4.98 -2.46
CA ARG A 138 -14.86 -5.11 -3.12
C ARG A 138 -15.93 -4.31 -2.39
N ASN A 139 -15.97 -4.37 -1.06
CA ASN A 139 -16.89 -3.62 -0.23
C ASN A 139 -16.65 -2.11 -0.33
N ASP A 140 -15.38 -1.67 -0.36
CA ASP A 140 -15.04 -0.27 -0.57
C ASP A 140 -15.49 0.22 -1.96
N LEU A 141 -15.23 -0.54 -3.04
CA LEU A 141 -15.67 -0.16 -4.40
C LEU A 141 -17.20 -0.15 -4.56
N ASN A 142 -17.93 -1.07 -3.92
CA ASN A 142 -19.41 -1.12 -3.97
C ASN A 142 -20.07 0.16 -3.42
N ARG A 143 -19.35 0.99 -2.65
CA ARG A 143 -19.88 2.25 -2.14
C ARG A 143 -19.97 3.33 -3.21
N ILE A 144 -19.20 3.21 -4.30
CA ILE A 144 -19.03 4.27 -5.30
C ILE A 144 -19.23 3.80 -6.75
N ALA A 145 -19.28 2.48 -6.99
CA ALA A 145 -19.39 1.89 -8.30
C ALA A 145 -20.46 0.80 -8.30
N ASP A 146 -21.07 0.60 -9.46
CA ASP A 146 -22.04 -0.47 -9.72
C ASP A 146 -21.32 -1.67 -10.36
N ARG A 147 -21.99 -2.85 -10.39
CA ARG A 147 -21.47 -4.07 -11.05
C ARG A 147 -20.04 -4.46 -10.63
N VAL A 148 -19.73 -4.28 -9.34
CA VAL A 148 -18.42 -4.62 -8.78
C VAL A 148 -18.19 -6.13 -8.83
N ARG A 149 -17.06 -6.54 -9.40
CA ARG A 149 -16.72 -7.95 -9.66
C ARG A 149 -15.22 -8.18 -9.56
N VAL A 150 -14.85 -9.42 -9.25
CA VAL A 150 -13.45 -9.87 -9.31
C VAL A 150 -13.20 -10.40 -10.72
N GLU A 151 -12.44 -9.67 -11.52
CA GLU A 151 -12.09 -10.04 -12.90
C GLU A 151 -11.04 -11.15 -12.92
N ARG A 152 -10.05 -11.05 -12.03
CA ARG A 152 -8.96 -12.03 -11.90
C ARG A 152 -8.70 -12.26 -10.42
N PHE A 153 -8.82 -13.51 -9.98
CA PHE A 153 -8.58 -13.86 -8.59
C PHE A 153 -7.22 -14.53 -8.42
N ARG A 154 -6.45 -14.04 -7.44
CA ARG A 154 -5.17 -14.56 -6.93
C ARG A 154 -4.24 -15.08 -8.04
N TYR A 155 -4.01 -14.27 -9.05
CA TYR A 155 -3.09 -14.59 -10.14
C TYR A 155 -1.66 -14.21 -9.75
N VAL A 156 -0.67 -14.91 -10.32
CA VAL A 156 0.74 -14.67 -10.03
C VAL A 156 1.34 -13.70 -11.03
N GLU A 157 2.09 -12.72 -10.52
CA GLU A 157 2.86 -11.76 -11.29
C GLU A 157 4.34 -11.87 -10.92
N LYS A 158 5.20 -11.79 -11.93
CA LYS A 158 6.64 -11.66 -11.73
C LYS A 158 7.01 -10.19 -11.69
N ILE A 159 7.72 -9.79 -10.63
CA ILE A 159 8.14 -8.41 -10.38
C ILE A 159 9.66 -8.35 -10.28
N ALA A 160 10.27 -7.50 -11.10
CA ALA A 160 11.69 -7.21 -11.00
C ALA A 160 11.95 -6.23 -9.84
N THR A 161 12.84 -6.60 -8.93
CA THR A 161 13.32 -5.72 -7.84
C THR A 161 14.81 -5.49 -7.98
N LEU A 162 15.35 -4.53 -7.21
CA LEU A 162 16.81 -4.29 -7.15
C LEU A 162 17.60 -5.49 -6.60
N ARG A 163 16.94 -6.44 -5.93
CA ARG A 163 17.57 -7.59 -5.26
C ARG A 163 17.30 -8.92 -5.98
N GLY A 164 16.64 -8.90 -7.14
CA GLY A 164 16.22 -10.09 -7.88
C GLY A 164 14.74 -10.06 -8.25
N GLU A 165 14.30 -11.08 -8.99
CA GLU A 165 12.89 -11.26 -9.35
C GLU A 165 12.12 -11.90 -8.20
N ILE A 166 10.90 -11.40 -7.95
CA ILE A 166 9.97 -12.01 -7.01
C ILE A 166 8.68 -12.41 -7.74
N LEU A 167 8.01 -13.44 -7.24
CA LEU A 167 6.62 -13.73 -7.58
C LEU A 167 5.71 -13.11 -6.51
N GLN A 168 4.61 -12.52 -6.94
CA GLN A 168 3.60 -11.91 -6.09
C GLN A 168 2.21 -12.40 -6.50
N THR A 169 1.29 -12.61 -5.54
CA THR A 169 -0.11 -12.81 -5.90
C THR A 169 -0.91 -11.51 -5.83
N SER A 170 -1.74 -11.31 -6.86
CA SER A 170 -2.59 -10.13 -7.04
C SER A 170 -4.02 -10.54 -7.35
N SER A 171 -4.97 -9.64 -7.19
CA SER A 171 -6.30 -9.78 -7.76
C SER A 171 -6.74 -8.50 -8.44
N GLU A 172 -7.59 -8.62 -9.44
CA GLU A 172 -8.18 -7.48 -10.14
C GLU A 172 -9.65 -7.40 -9.78
N ILE A 173 -10.03 -6.28 -9.17
CA ILE A 173 -11.41 -5.97 -8.82
C ILE A 173 -11.82 -4.75 -9.63
N ALA A 174 -12.93 -4.86 -10.35
CA ALA A 174 -13.43 -3.82 -11.23
C ALA A 174 -14.86 -3.43 -10.85
N GLY A 175 -15.23 -2.17 -11.07
CA GLY A 175 -16.59 -1.66 -10.94
C GLY A 175 -16.87 -0.55 -11.96
N ASP A 176 -18.12 -0.38 -12.31
CA ASP A 176 -18.58 0.59 -13.29
C ASP A 176 -19.00 1.87 -12.54
N LEU A 177 -18.32 2.98 -12.79
CA LEU A 177 -18.66 4.27 -12.20
C LEU A 177 -19.92 4.85 -12.85
N ARG A 178 -20.72 5.55 -12.04
CA ARG A 178 -21.95 6.20 -12.49
C ARG A 178 -21.69 7.31 -13.50
N SER A 179 -22.69 7.65 -14.31
CA SER A 179 -22.62 8.81 -15.19
C SER A 179 -22.33 10.08 -14.37
N GLY A 180 -21.46 10.94 -14.90
CA GLY A 180 -21.06 12.17 -14.21
C GLY A 180 -20.01 12.00 -13.10
N TRP A 181 -19.45 10.80 -12.89
CA TRP A 181 -18.44 10.55 -11.83
C TRP A 181 -17.26 11.53 -11.84
N ARG A 182 -16.93 12.11 -13.00
CA ARG A 182 -15.85 13.10 -13.14
C ARG A 182 -16.09 14.36 -12.32
N GLN A 183 -17.35 14.78 -12.16
CA GLN A 183 -17.70 15.94 -11.34
C GLN A 183 -17.52 15.67 -9.84
N GLU A 184 -17.62 14.40 -9.42
CA GLU A 184 -17.58 13.95 -8.02
C GLU A 184 -16.28 13.20 -7.68
N LEU A 185 -15.28 13.22 -8.56
CA LEU A 185 -14.08 12.39 -8.45
C LEU A 185 -13.39 12.52 -7.08
N GLY A 186 -13.28 13.75 -6.57
CA GLY A 186 -12.71 14.01 -5.25
C GLY A 186 -13.47 13.29 -4.14
N ASP A 187 -14.80 13.45 -4.10
CA ASP A 187 -15.66 12.84 -3.09
C ASP A 187 -15.66 11.31 -3.18
N LEU A 188 -15.68 10.76 -4.39
CA LEU A 188 -15.57 9.31 -4.62
C LEU A 188 -14.27 8.78 -4.03
N LEU A 189 -13.13 9.41 -4.34
CA LEU A 189 -11.82 9.00 -3.81
C LEU A 189 -11.75 9.14 -2.29
N PHE A 190 -12.19 10.26 -1.72
CA PHE A 190 -12.18 10.46 -0.27
C PHE A 190 -13.06 9.45 0.46
N SER A 191 -14.18 9.03 -0.13
CA SER A 191 -15.06 8.04 0.47
C SER A 191 -14.40 6.65 0.63
N LEU A 192 -13.43 6.32 -0.23
CA LEU A 192 -12.67 5.07 -0.16
C LEU A 192 -11.58 5.11 0.93
N LEU A 193 -11.21 6.30 1.41
CA LEU A 193 -10.11 6.49 2.35
C LEU A 193 -10.58 6.47 3.82
N PRO A 194 -9.73 6.00 4.75
CA PRO A 194 -8.50 5.24 4.49
C PRO A 194 -8.82 3.85 3.93
N ALA A 195 -7.95 3.30 3.08
CA ALA A 195 -8.21 2.00 2.44
C ALA A 195 -8.28 0.87 3.49
N GLY A 196 -9.23 -0.05 3.31
CA GLY A 196 -9.39 -1.20 4.22
C GLY A 196 -8.13 -2.07 4.31
N SER A 197 -7.36 -2.19 3.23
CA SER A 197 -6.13 -3.00 3.16
C SER A 197 -4.99 -2.48 4.05
N ILE A 198 -4.90 -1.17 4.31
CA ILE A 198 -3.83 -0.54 5.10
C ILE A 198 -4.25 -0.19 6.53
N SER A 199 -5.53 -0.37 6.86
CA SER A 199 -6.11 -0.09 8.17
C SER A 199 -6.60 -1.39 8.79
N GLY A 200 -7.65 -1.97 8.19
CA GLY A 200 -8.25 -3.24 8.54
C GLY A 200 -9.77 -3.13 8.65
N ALA A 201 -10.39 -4.11 9.32
CA ALA A 201 -11.84 -4.22 9.36
C ALA A 201 -12.39 -4.83 10.65
N PRO A 202 -13.60 -4.42 11.10
CA PRO A 202 -14.47 -3.37 10.53
C PRO A 202 -13.92 -1.94 10.72
N LYS A 203 -13.89 -1.15 9.63
CA LYS A 203 -13.13 0.12 9.52
C LYS A 203 -13.30 1.08 10.71
N PRO A 204 -14.51 1.41 11.21
CA PRO A 204 -14.65 2.38 12.30
C PRO A 204 -14.03 1.92 13.63
N ALA A 205 -14.15 0.64 13.97
CA ALA A 205 -13.61 0.08 15.21
C ALA A 205 -12.08 -0.09 15.10
N THR A 206 -11.61 -0.58 13.95
CA THR A 206 -10.18 -0.72 13.66
C THR A 206 -9.45 0.62 13.74
N LEU A 207 -10.02 1.70 13.20
CA LEU A 207 -9.40 3.03 13.24
C LEU A 207 -9.32 3.61 14.66
N ARG A 208 -10.26 3.28 15.55
CA ARG A 208 -10.17 3.64 16.98
C ARG A 208 -9.00 2.92 17.64
N LEU A 209 -8.91 1.60 17.46
CA LEU A 209 -7.79 0.80 17.99
C LEU A 209 -6.43 1.29 17.49
N ILE A 210 -6.33 1.65 16.21
CA ILE A 210 -5.11 2.22 15.63
C ILE A 210 -4.73 3.53 16.34
N ARG A 211 -5.67 4.46 16.53
CA ARG A 211 -5.39 5.71 17.25
C ARG A 211 -4.93 5.46 18.68
N ASP A 212 -5.60 4.57 19.39
CA ASP A 212 -5.27 4.24 20.78
C ASP A 212 -3.88 3.59 20.90
N ALA A 213 -3.51 2.76 19.93
CA ALA A 213 -2.21 2.09 19.90
C ALA A 213 -1.08 3.01 19.44
N GLU A 214 -1.25 3.77 18.35
CA GLU A 214 -0.17 4.55 17.73
C GLU A 214 0.13 5.87 18.44
N GLY A 215 -0.89 6.48 19.08
CA GLY A 215 -0.74 7.71 19.86
C GLY A 215 -0.29 8.94 19.07
N SER A 216 -0.22 8.87 17.75
CA SER A 216 0.14 9.97 16.85
C SER A 216 -0.53 9.80 15.48
N PRO A 217 -0.81 10.89 14.75
CA PRO A 217 -1.40 10.79 13.42
C PRO A 217 -0.39 10.25 12.40
N ARG A 218 -0.84 9.40 11.48
CA ARG A 218 -0.02 8.85 10.38
C ARG A 218 0.43 9.90 9.36
N GLY A 219 -0.23 11.06 9.29
CA GLY A 219 0.08 12.11 8.32
C GLY A 219 -0.10 11.61 6.88
N TYR A 220 0.94 11.74 6.05
CA TYR A 220 0.93 11.22 4.67
C TYR A 220 0.97 9.69 4.57
N TYR A 221 1.46 9.00 5.60
CA TYR A 221 1.60 7.55 5.56
C TYR A 221 0.22 6.87 5.49
N THR A 222 0.11 5.84 4.65
CA THR A 222 -1.15 5.18 4.25
C THR A 222 -2.15 6.07 3.47
N GLY A 223 -1.74 7.25 3.02
CA GLY A 223 -2.48 8.07 2.07
C GLY A 223 -2.34 7.58 0.62
N VAL A 224 -2.80 8.41 -0.33
CA VAL A 224 -2.73 8.15 -1.77
C VAL A 224 -2.23 9.37 -2.52
N PHE A 225 -1.66 9.17 -3.70
CA PHE A 225 -1.30 10.24 -4.64
C PHE A 225 -1.59 9.78 -6.07
N GLY A 226 -1.82 10.73 -6.97
CA GLY A 226 -2.11 10.49 -8.38
C GLY A 226 -2.54 11.76 -9.08
#